data_AF-A0A847GCS0-F1
#
_entry.id   AF-A0A847GCS0-F1
#
_cell.length_a   1.000
_cell.length_b   1.000
_cell.length_c   1.000
_cell.angle_alpha   90.00
_cell.angle_beta   90.00
_cell.angle_gamma   90.00
#
_symmetry.space_group_name_H-M   'P 1'
#
loop_
_entity.id
_entity.type
_entity.pdbx_description
1 polymer ?
#
loop_
_entity_poly.entity_id
_entity_poly.type
_entity_poly.pdbx_seq_one_letter_code
_entity_poly.pdbx_strand_id
1 'polypeptide(L)'
;MTLSSGRWAAVYFCAAVLLSLFAYWLSLPPSALPATAPDTEFSAERAMAHIEATCQEPHPAGSVANDVVCDYIIARLKEWDIEKEVIHEPHTRGGNSVTWQRAVLARIRGTAPTKAFAADAHFDSVPYGPGAADDMSGIAAMLEALRALKASPPMKNDVIFCFADQEETGGDGARAFILHPWFKDVGIMLGLETRGTKGPGLMFETSDHNGWIIRQLAKAGVSPRATSIMFDFYDRMPFGSDFGQYKRLVPGYNVAYIDNFCYYHTRLDNPENVNRNSLQHHGVYTLGLARHFGEIPLDGNLYAPNASYFNVLGDWMLVYPGGWGWPLAVLALLLFQAVLIGGVAMGALRPWRVLGAFLAVLGAAVLSALLWAPGAAMVFMRFREAALYQNNAYCLSFALMALAVIFFTVSSLHGRIRPAEWIAGGMVPWVVLLLLFQLFMPGGAYIALFTLLFGTLSLAV
;
A
#
# COMPACT_ATOMS: atom_id res chain seq x y z
N MET A 1 35.10 23.96 24.31
CA MET A 1 33.91 23.36 24.94
C MET A 1 33.74 21.95 24.39
N THR A 2 34.34 20.98 25.06
CA THR A 2 34.23 19.56 24.71
C THR A 2 32.87 19.05 25.20
N LEU A 3 31.90 18.95 24.29
CA LEU A 3 30.66 18.20 24.48
C LEU A 3 30.99 16.71 24.63
N SER A 4 31.65 16.31 25.73
CA SER A 4 31.44 14.97 26.27
C SER A 4 30.03 15.01 26.90
N SER A 5 29.20 13.98 26.90
CA SER A 5 29.45 12.56 27.07
C SER A 5 28.05 11.93 27.22
N GLY A 6 27.68 10.88 26.47
CA GLY A 6 26.51 10.02 26.72
C GLY A 6 25.09 10.64 26.72
N ARG A 7 24.81 11.67 27.53
CA ARG A 7 23.51 12.30 27.77
C ARG A 7 22.89 12.83 26.48
N TRP A 8 23.63 13.60 25.69
CA TRP A 8 23.13 14.10 24.40
C TRP A 8 22.88 12.98 23.39
N ALA A 9 23.74 11.96 23.35
CA ALA A 9 23.53 10.78 22.50
C ALA A 9 22.26 10.02 22.91
N ALA A 10 22.00 9.87 24.21
CA ALA A 10 20.76 9.29 24.72
C ALA A 10 19.54 10.14 24.35
N VAL A 11 19.63 11.47 24.48
CA VAL A 11 18.56 12.39 24.06
C VAL A 11 18.25 12.26 22.57
N TYR A 12 19.27 12.26 21.69
CA TYR A 12 19.07 12.10 20.25
C TYR A 12 18.50 10.72 19.89
N PHE A 13 18.96 9.66 20.56
CA PHE A 13 18.40 8.32 20.37
C PHE A 13 16.93 8.26 20.78
N CYS A 14 16.59 8.77 21.97
CA CYS A 14 15.20 8.84 22.43
C CYS A 14 14.33 9.69 21.48
N ALA A 15 14.85 10.82 20.99
CA ALA A 15 14.14 11.64 20.01
C ALA A 15 13.91 10.88 18.70
N ALA A 16 14.90 10.15 18.18
CA ALA A 16 14.75 9.32 16.99
C ALA A 16 13.72 8.20 17.19
N VAL A 17 13.73 7.53 18.35
CA VAL A 17 12.72 6.51 18.69
C VAL A 17 11.33 7.12 18.76
N LEU A 18 11.16 8.26 19.44
CA LEU A 18 9.88 8.95 19.55
C LEU A 18 9.37 9.43 18.19
N LEU A 19 10.24 9.97 17.33
CA LEU A 19 9.88 10.36 15.97
C LEU A 19 9.46 9.17 15.12
N SER A 20 10.14 8.02 15.24
CA SER A 20 9.75 6.78 14.55
C SER A 20 8.40 6.26 15.05
N LEU A 21 8.15 6.27 16.36
CA LEU A 21 6.87 5.87 16.94
C LEU A 21 5.74 6.83 16.53
N PHE A 22 6.04 8.13 16.46
CA PHE A 22 5.08 9.14 16.00
C PHE A 22 4.77 8.98 14.50
N ALA A 23 5.78 8.74 13.68
CA ALA A 23 5.61 8.44 12.25
C ALA A 23 4.81 7.15 12.03
N TYR A 24 5.07 6.10 12.84
CA TYR A 24 4.29 4.87 12.83
C TYR A 24 2.83 5.12 13.24
N TRP A 25 2.59 5.85 14.32
CA TRP A 25 1.23 6.21 14.75
C TRP A 25 0.48 6.98 13.66
N LEU A 26 1.15 7.92 12.99
CA LEU A 26 0.61 8.65 11.85
C LEU A 26 0.39 7.80 10.60
N SER A 27 0.96 6.59 10.53
CA SER A 27 0.76 5.65 9.43
C SER A 27 -0.46 4.73 9.62
N LEU A 28 -1.05 4.73 10.82
CA LEU A 28 -2.24 3.93 11.13
C LEU A 28 -3.47 4.42 10.34
N PRO A 29 -4.46 3.54 10.13
CA PRO A 29 -5.72 3.94 9.50
C PRO A 29 -6.49 4.95 10.35
N PRO A 30 -7.34 5.79 9.72
CA PRO A 30 -8.25 6.69 10.44
C PRO A 30 -9.20 5.90 11.36
N SER A 31 -9.64 6.53 12.45
CA SER A 31 -10.60 5.93 13.37
C SER A 31 -11.96 5.74 12.70
N ALA A 32 -12.57 4.58 12.92
CA ALA A 32 -13.91 4.26 12.46
C ALA A 32 -14.95 5.28 12.93
N LEU A 33 -15.79 5.73 11.99
CA LEU A 33 -16.90 6.63 12.28
C LEU A 33 -18.16 5.85 12.69
N PRO A 34 -18.89 6.30 13.73
CA PRO A 34 -20.08 5.61 14.22
C PRO A 34 -21.23 5.71 13.22
N ALA A 35 -22.24 4.86 13.37
CA ALA A 35 -23.42 4.86 12.50
C ALA A 35 -24.22 6.18 12.53
N THR A 36 -24.02 6.99 13.56
CA THR A 36 -24.60 8.34 13.73
C THR A 36 -23.81 9.46 13.04
N ALA A 37 -22.70 9.14 12.37
CA ALA A 37 -21.97 10.11 11.55
C ALA A 37 -22.89 10.72 10.47
N PRO A 38 -22.64 11.95 10.01
CA PRO A 38 -23.47 12.61 9.01
C PRO A 38 -23.71 11.74 7.77
N ASP A 39 -24.88 11.88 7.15
CA ASP A 39 -25.26 11.05 5.99
C ASP A 39 -24.33 11.24 4.79
N THR A 40 -23.70 12.41 4.68
CA THR A 40 -22.70 12.70 3.65
C THR A 40 -21.33 12.09 3.94
N GLU A 41 -21.07 11.57 5.15
CA GLU A 41 -19.77 10.96 5.48
C GLU A 41 -19.82 9.44 5.38
N PHE A 42 -18.66 8.84 5.13
CA PHE A 42 -18.51 7.39 5.18
C PHE A 42 -18.48 6.90 6.64
N SER A 43 -19.32 5.94 7.01
CA SER A 43 -19.27 5.27 8.31
C SER A 43 -18.90 3.80 8.18
N ALA A 44 -17.79 3.41 8.82
CA ALA A 44 -17.43 1.99 8.93
C ALA A 44 -18.48 1.18 9.69
N GLU A 45 -19.17 1.71 10.69
CA GLU A 45 -20.24 0.97 11.38
C GLU A 45 -21.44 0.70 10.46
N ARG A 46 -21.81 1.64 9.57
CA ARG A 46 -22.86 1.37 8.56
C ARG A 46 -22.39 0.35 7.53
N ALA A 47 -21.13 0.44 7.10
CA ALA A 47 -20.55 -0.52 6.16
C ALA A 47 -20.44 -1.93 6.78
N MET A 48 -20.10 -2.06 8.07
CA MET A 48 -20.04 -3.35 8.77
C MET A 48 -21.38 -4.10 8.72
N ALA A 49 -22.51 -3.39 8.75
CA ALA A 49 -23.83 -4.03 8.66
C ALA A 49 -24.05 -4.76 7.32
N HIS A 50 -23.38 -4.35 6.25
CA HIS A 50 -23.40 -5.08 4.98
C HIS A 50 -22.64 -6.40 5.09
N ILE A 51 -21.43 -6.37 5.67
CA ILE A 51 -20.59 -7.56 5.91
C ILE A 51 -21.31 -8.55 6.83
N GLU A 52 -21.90 -8.07 7.92
CA GLU A 52 -22.65 -8.90 8.87
C GLU A 52 -23.89 -9.54 8.21
N ALA A 53 -24.48 -8.90 7.20
CA ALA A 53 -25.64 -9.46 6.49
C ALA A 53 -25.26 -10.55 5.46
N THR A 54 -24.05 -10.52 4.90
CA THR A 54 -23.66 -11.38 3.77
C THR A 54 -22.64 -12.46 4.13
N CYS A 55 -21.73 -12.20 5.07
CA CYS A 55 -20.59 -13.08 5.37
C CYS A 55 -20.82 -14.02 6.56
N GLN A 56 -22.00 -14.63 6.64
CA GLN A 56 -22.31 -15.62 7.70
C GLN A 56 -21.80 -17.02 7.34
N GLU A 57 -21.59 -17.31 6.05
CA GLU A 57 -21.05 -18.56 5.53
C GLU A 57 -20.20 -18.30 4.27
N PRO A 58 -19.32 -19.25 3.88
CA PRO A 58 -18.63 -19.18 2.59
C PRO A 58 -19.62 -19.14 1.43
N HIS A 59 -19.37 -18.23 0.49
CA HIS A 59 -20.17 -17.98 -0.69
C HIS A 59 -19.27 -17.92 -1.94
N PRO A 60 -18.62 -19.04 -2.31
CA PRO A 60 -17.84 -19.10 -3.53
C PRO A 60 -18.70 -18.93 -4.78
N ALA A 61 -18.09 -18.43 -5.84
CA ALA A 61 -18.75 -18.23 -7.12
C ALA A 61 -19.51 -19.49 -7.59
N GLY A 62 -20.72 -19.28 -8.11
CA GLY A 62 -21.62 -20.36 -8.56
C GLY A 62 -22.34 -21.12 -7.44
N SER A 63 -22.14 -20.77 -6.16
CA SER A 63 -22.92 -21.32 -5.04
C SER A 63 -24.22 -20.56 -4.80
N VAL A 64 -25.19 -21.22 -4.17
CA VAL A 64 -26.45 -20.59 -3.75
C VAL A 64 -26.22 -19.46 -2.74
N ALA A 65 -25.25 -19.60 -1.84
CA ALA A 65 -24.90 -18.55 -0.89
C ALA A 65 -24.39 -17.29 -1.62
N ASN A 66 -23.64 -17.45 -2.70
CA ASN A 66 -23.18 -16.34 -3.52
C ASN A 66 -24.32 -15.66 -4.30
N ASP A 67 -25.32 -16.43 -4.77
CA ASP A 67 -26.55 -15.85 -5.34
C ASP A 67 -27.27 -14.96 -4.32
N VAL A 68 -27.34 -15.38 -3.05
CA VAL A 68 -27.93 -14.57 -1.96
C VAL A 68 -27.16 -13.26 -1.74
N VAL A 69 -25.83 -13.28 -1.82
CA VAL A 69 -25.00 -12.05 -1.70
C VAL A 69 -25.24 -11.12 -2.90
N CYS A 70 -25.29 -11.65 -4.12
CA CYS A 70 -25.61 -10.88 -5.32
C CYS A 70 -27.00 -10.21 -5.20
N ASP A 71 -28.02 -10.97 -4.80
CA ASP A 71 -29.38 -10.48 -4.59
C ASP A 71 -29.44 -9.40 -3.50
N TYR A 72 -28.65 -9.54 -2.43
CA TYR A 72 -28.52 -8.53 -1.39
C TYR A 72 -28.02 -7.20 -1.97
N ILE A 73 -26.96 -7.21 -2.78
CA ILE A 73 -26.40 -6.02 -3.44
C ILE A 73 -27.46 -5.36 -4.34
N ILE A 74 -28.12 -6.16 -5.20
CA ILE A 74 -29.19 -5.70 -6.09
C ILE A 74 -30.34 -5.05 -5.29
N ALA A 75 -30.70 -5.64 -4.16
CA ALA A 75 -31.75 -5.12 -3.28
C ALA A 75 -31.36 -3.79 -2.62
N ARG A 76 -30.13 -3.63 -2.15
CA ARG A 76 -29.62 -2.34 -1.60
C ARG A 76 -29.66 -1.24 -2.67
N LEU A 77 -29.16 -1.52 -3.87
CA LEU A 77 -29.18 -0.58 -4.99
C LEU A 77 -30.62 -0.19 -5.40
N LYS A 78 -31.55 -1.14 -5.35
CA LYS A 78 -32.98 -0.87 -5.59
C LYS A 78 -33.60 0.01 -4.51
N GLU A 79 -33.29 -0.23 -3.23
CA GLU A 79 -33.79 0.57 -2.10
C GLU A 79 -33.37 2.05 -2.22
N TRP A 80 -32.16 2.29 -2.72
CA TRP A 80 -31.63 3.65 -2.88
C TRP A 80 -31.95 4.30 -4.22
N ASP A 81 -32.71 3.61 -5.09
CA ASP A 81 -33.09 4.06 -6.43
C ASP A 81 -31.88 4.39 -7.31
N ILE A 82 -30.90 3.49 -7.34
CA ILE A 82 -29.67 3.63 -8.13
C ILE A 82 -29.81 2.93 -9.49
N GLU A 83 -29.37 3.62 -10.55
CA GLU A 83 -29.21 3.04 -11.89
C GLU A 83 -28.24 1.86 -11.81
N LYS A 84 -28.68 0.69 -12.27
CA LYS A 84 -27.89 -0.53 -12.23
C LYS A 84 -28.07 -1.39 -13.47
N GLU A 85 -27.03 -2.13 -13.81
CA GLU A 85 -27.01 -3.19 -14.82
C GLU A 85 -26.52 -4.48 -14.15
N VAL A 86 -27.19 -5.59 -14.43
CA VAL A 86 -26.79 -6.91 -13.90
C VAL A 86 -26.29 -7.73 -15.07
N ILE A 87 -25.01 -8.06 -15.06
CA ILE A 87 -24.41 -8.96 -16.03
C ILE A 87 -24.45 -10.36 -15.43
N HIS A 88 -25.01 -11.32 -16.16
CA HIS A 88 -25.09 -12.71 -15.73
C HIS A 88 -25.25 -13.64 -16.94
N GLU A 89 -24.14 -13.96 -17.61
CA GLU A 89 -24.19 -14.67 -18.90
C GLU A 89 -22.94 -15.53 -19.16
N PRO A 90 -23.06 -16.62 -19.96
CA PRO A 90 -21.91 -17.41 -20.37
C PRO A 90 -21.03 -16.65 -21.37
N HIS A 91 -19.72 -16.85 -21.26
CA HIS A 91 -18.73 -16.26 -22.16
C HIS A 91 -17.71 -17.29 -22.64
N THR A 92 -17.45 -17.35 -23.95
CA THR A 92 -16.45 -18.25 -24.51
C THR A 92 -15.04 -17.68 -24.38
N ARG A 93 -14.16 -18.39 -23.68
CA ARG A 93 -12.74 -18.05 -23.51
C ARG A 93 -11.87 -18.96 -24.38
N GLY A 94 -11.12 -18.36 -25.31
CA GLY A 94 -10.15 -19.07 -26.15
C GLY A 94 -10.75 -20.15 -27.07
N GLY A 95 -12.04 -20.07 -27.40
CA GLY A 95 -12.75 -21.00 -28.30
C GLY A 95 -13.07 -22.38 -27.72
N ASN A 96 -12.42 -22.79 -26.63
CA ASN A 96 -12.51 -24.15 -26.08
C ASN A 96 -12.95 -24.21 -24.60
N SER A 97 -13.20 -23.06 -23.97
CA SER A 97 -13.73 -23.00 -22.60
C SER A 97 -14.88 -22.00 -22.52
N VAL A 98 -15.85 -22.27 -21.65
CA VAL A 98 -16.92 -21.33 -21.31
C VAL A 98 -16.72 -20.96 -19.85
N THR A 99 -16.59 -19.67 -19.59
CA THR A 99 -16.66 -19.13 -18.23
C THR A 99 -17.99 -18.40 -18.06
N TRP A 100 -18.34 -18.07 -16.83
CA TRP A 100 -19.59 -17.40 -16.53
C TRP A 100 -19.27 -15.98 -16.11
N GLN A 101 -19.81 -14.97 -16.77
CA GLN A 101 -19.57 -13.58 -16.39
C GLN A 101 -20.69 -13.11 -15.49
N ARG A 102 -20.34 -12.65 -14.28
CA ARG A 102 -21.29 -12.03 -13.37
C ARG A 102 -20.71 -10.78 -12.72
N ALA A 103 -21.47 -9.70 -12.77
CA ALA A 103 -21.16 -8.46 -12.08
C ALA A 103 -22.45 -7.65 -11.90
N VAL A 104 -22.52 -6.87 -10.83
CA VAL A 104 -23.55 -5.84 -10.66
C VAL A 104 -22.88 -4.49 -10.84
N LEU A 105 -23.32 -3.73 -11.83
CA LEU A 105 -22.82 -2.37 -12.07
C LEU A 105 -23.82 -1.38 -11.50
N ALA A 106 -23.33 -0.35 -10.81
CA ALA A 106 -24.14 0.77 -10.34
C ALA A 106 -23.57 2.09 -10.85
N ARG A 107 -24.43 3.05 -11.22
CA ARG A 107 -24.01 4.35 -11.75
C ARG A 107 -24.76 5.49 -11.06
N ILE A 108 -24.00 6.48 -10.60
CA ILE A 108 -24.50 7.80 -10.22
C ILE A 108 -24.16 8.75 -11.36
N ARG A 109 -25.19 9.33 -11.99
CA ARG A 109 -25.03 10.31 -13.07
C ARG A 109 -24.59 11.65 -12.51
N GLY A 110 -23.53 12.19 -13.09
CA GLY A 110 -23.08 13.56 -12.88
C GLY A 110 -23.89 14.56 -13.70
N THR A 111 -23.73 15.84 -13.37
CA THR A 111 -24.48 16.92 -14.02
C THR A 111 -23.93 17.33 -15.38
N ALA A 112 -22.65 17.07 -15.62
CA ALA A 112 -21.93 17.45 -16.85
C ALA A 112 -20.71 16.54 -17.06
N PRO A 113 -20.92 15.22 -17.29
CA PRO A 113 -19.84 14.26 -17.23
C PRO A 113 -18.90 14.37 -18.43
N THR A 114 -17.60 14.46 -18.13
CA THR A 114 -16.52 14.32 -19.12
C THR A 114 -16.13 12.84 -19.28
N LYS A 115 -16.02 12.12 -18.16
CA LYS A 115 -15.89 10.66 -18.00
C LYS A 115 -16.48 10.26 -16.63
N ALA A 116 -16.17 9.06 -16.17
CA ALA A 116 -16.51 8.53 -14.86
C ALA A 116 -15.27 8.19 -14.02
N PHE A 117 -15.39 8.36 -12.71
CA PHE A 117 -14.57 7.63 -11.74
C PHE A 117 -15.23 6.27 -11.49
N ALA A 118 -14.46 5.19 -11.54
CA ALA A 118 -14.94 3.85 -11.25
C ALA A 118 -14.23 3.24 -10.04
N ALA A 119 -14.96 2.47 -9.25
CA ALA A 119 -14.42 1.63 -8.18
C ALA A 119 -14.88 0.19 -8.37
N ASP A 120 -14.03 -0.76 -7.98
CA ASP A 120 -14.23 -2.19 -8.15
C ASP A 120 -13.80 -2.94 -6.88
N ALA A 121 -14.56 -3.98 -6.57
CA ALA A 121 -14.37 -4.93 -5.47
C ALA A 121 -15.12 -6.23 -5.83
N HIS A 122 -14.72 -7.36 -5.28
CA HIS A 122 -15.38 -8.64 -5.55
C HIS A 122 -16.20 -9.16 -4.37
N PHE A 123 -17.34 -9.81 -4.67
CA PHE A 123 -18.24 -10.33 -3.65
C PHE A 123 -18.22 -11.85 -3.52
N ASP A 124 -17.48 -12.59 -4.35
CA ASP A 124 -17.24 -14.02 -4.10
C ASP A 124 -16.22 -14.24 -3.01
N SER A 125 -16.44 -15.30 -2.22
CA SER A 125 -15.47 -15.77 -1.25
C SER A 125 -14.73 -17.01 -1.75
N VAL A 126 -13.64 -17.37 -1.08
CA VAL A 126 -13.09 -18.73 -1.20
C VAL A 126 -14.06 -19.80 -0.65
N PRO A 127 -13.96 -21.08 -1.07
CA PRO A 127 -14.86 -22.14 -0.61
C PRO A 127 -14.79 -22.48 0.89
N TYR A 128 -13.76 -22.03 1.59
CA TYR A 128 -13.45 -22.43 2.96
C TYR A 128 -13.47 -21.28 3.98
N GLY A 129 -13.81 -20.06 3.55
CA GLY A 129 -13.84 -18.85 4.37
C GLY A 129 -15.02 -17.95 3.99
N PRO A 130 -15.64 -17.22 4.94
CA PRO A 130 -16.73 -16.29 4.64
C PRO A 130 -16.37 -15.04 3.83
N GLY A 131 -15.10 -14.71 3.60
CA GLY A 131 -14.70 -13.57 2.75
C GLY A 131 -15.10 -12.20 3.32
N ALA A 132 -15.12 -12.04 4.64
CA ALA A 132 -15.62 -10.82 5.28
C ALA A 132 -14.71 -9.60 5.06
N ALA A 133 -13.40 -9.80 5.16
CA ALA A 133 -12.41 -8.84 4.69
C ALA A 133 -12.25 -8.98 3.18
N ASP A 134 -12.13 -10.21 2.66
CA ASP A 134 -11.76 -10.55 1.28
C ASP A 134 -12.92 -11.06 0.41
N ASP A 135 -13.55 -10.22 -0.42
CA ASP A 135 -13.45 -8.75 -0.46
C ASP A 135 -14.79 -8.08 -0.18
N MET A 136 -15.62 -8.71 0.68
CA MET A 136 -16.88 -8.09 1.09
C MET A 136 -16.66 -6.74 1.79
N SER A 137 -15.46 -6.49 2.34
CA SER A 137 -15.11 -5.18 2.89
C SER A 137 -14.97 -4.10 1.81
N GLY A 138 -14.43 -4.41 0.64
CA GLY A 138 -14.44 -3.54 -0.54
C GLY A 138 -15.86 -3.26 -1.01
N ILE A 139 -16.68 -4.31 -1.14
CA ILE A 139 -18.11 -4.19 -1.51
C ILE A 139 -18.86 -3.29 -0.53
N ALA A 140 -18.69 -3.51 0.78
CA ALA A 140 -19.31 -2.71 1.83
C ALA A 140 -18.84 -1.25 1.80
N ALA A 141 -17.56 -1.02 1.51
CA ALA A 141 -17.02 0.33 1.32
C ALA A 141 -17.66 1.04 0.12
N MET A 142 -17.87 0.33 -0.99
CA MET A 142 -18.57 0.89 -2.16
C MET A 142 -20.04 1.18 -1.89
N LEU A 143 -20.77 0.29 -1.22
CA LEU A 143 -22.19 0.50 -0.86
C LEU A 143 -22.39 1.73 0.04
N GLU A 144 -21.58 1.86 1.09
CA GLU A 144 -21.68 3.01 2.01
C GLU A 144 -21.19 4.31 1.35
N ALA A 145 -20.15 4.27 0.51
CA ALA A 145 -19.72 5.43 -0.27
C ALA A 145 -20.82 5.89 -1.25
N LEU A 146 -21.47 4.96 -1.94
CA LEU A 146 -22.59 5.22 -2.84
C LEU A 146 -23.77 5.88 -2.09
N ARG A 147 -24.12 5.39 -0.89
CA ARG A 147 -25.14 6.00 -0.02
C ARG A 147 -24.76 7.44 0.35
N ALA A 148 -23.51 7.66 0.75
CA ALA A 148 -23.01 8.99 1.12
C ALA A 148 -22.98 9.97 -0.05
N LEU A 149 -22.62 9.51 -1.26
CA LEU A 149 -22.66 10.30 -2.49
C LEU A 149 -24.10 10.71 -2.84
N LYS A 150 -25.07 9.82 -2.67
CA LYS A 150 -26.49 10.13 -2.93
C LYS A 150 -27.08 11.15 -1.94
N ALA A 151 -26.52 11.23 -0.74
CA ALA A 151 -26.85 12.26 0.25
C ALA A 151 -26.07 13.57 0.05
N SER A 152 -25.08 13.58 -0.85
CA SER A 152 -24.22 14.74 -1.14
C SER A 152 -24.74 15.56 -2.35
N PRO A 153 -24.26 16.79 -2.56
CA PRO A 153 -24.50 17.52 -3.80
C PRO A 153 -24.06 16.71 -5.03
N PRO A 154 -24.78 16.81 -6.17
CA PRO A 154 -24.39 16.14 -7.41
C PRO A 154 -22.98 16.53 -7.87
N MET A 155 -22.20 15.55 -8.32
CA MET A 155 -20.89 15.75 -8.92
C MET A 155 -21.02 16.09 -10.41
N LYS A 156 -19.95 16.58 -11.04
CA LYS A 156 -19.93 16.83 -12.49
C LYS A 156 -19.79 15.55 -13.29
N ASN A 157 -18.85 14.70 -12.92
CA ASN A 157 -18.60 13.42 -13.55
C ASN A 157 -19.45 12.31 -12.96
N ASP A 158 -19.62 11.27 -13.75
CA ASP A 158 -20.30 10.06 -13.31
C ASP A 158 -19.42 9.30 -12.30
N VAL A 159 -20.06 8.52 -11.44
CA VAL A 159 -19.40 7.53 -10.59
C VAL A 159 -19.98 6.17 -10.85
N ILE A 160 -19.12 5.19 -11.12
CA ILE A 160 -19.51 3.81 -11.41
C ILE A 160 -18.93 2.90 -10.33
N PHE A 161 -19.72 1.96 -9.85
CA PHE A 161 -19.27 0.88 -8.97
C PHE A 161 -19.46 -0.45 -9.67
N CYS A 162 -18.41 -1.26 -9.71
CA CYS A 162 -18.44 -2.63 -10.19
C CYS A 162 -18.35 -3.58 -9.00
N PHE A 163 -19.47 -4.22 -8.68
CA PHE A 163 -19.51 -5.32 -7.73
C PHE A 163 -19.24 -6.60 -8.51
N ALA A 164 -17.97 -6.99 -8.60
CA ALA A 164 -17.50 -8.12 -9.41
C ALA A 164 -17.72 -9.47 -8.71
N ASP A 165 -17.80 -10.53 -9.50
CA ASP A 165 -17.84 -11.93 -9.04
C ASP A 165 -16.67 -12.69 -9.68
N GLN A 166 -16.38 -13.88 -9.15
CA GLN A 166 -15.39 -14.81 -9.68
C GLN A 166 -13.95 -14.30 -9.69
N GLU A 167 -13.56 -13.38 -8.81
CA GLU A 167 -12.15 -12.99 -8.66
C GLU A 167 -11.32 -14.23 -8.29
N GLU A 168 -11.77 -14.96 -7.27
CA GLU A 168 -11.08 -16.11 -6.66
C GLU A 168 -10.93 -17.30 -7.60
N THR A 169 -11.61 -17.26 -8.74
CA THR A 169 -11.63 -18.32 -9.75
C THR A 169 -11.23 -17.85 -11.16
N GLY A 170 -10.83 -16.58 -11.33
CA GLY A 170 -10.26 -16.10 -12.59
C GLY A 170 -10.56 -14.66 -13.01
N GLY A 171 -11.21 -13.85 -12.18
CA GLY A 171 -11.51 -12.43 -12.45
C GLY A 171 -12.55 -12.21 -13.55
N ASP A 172 -13.52 -13.11 -13.70
CA ASP A 172 -14.48 -13.03 -14.81
C ASP A 172 -15.53 -11.91 -14.65
N GLY A 173 -15.80 -11.45 -13.42
CA GLY A 173 -16.65 -10.30 -13.14
C GLY A 173 -16.05 -8.97 -13.58
N ALA A 174 -14.78 -8.70 -13.25
CA ALA A 174 -14.09 -7.53 -13.78
C ALA A 174 -14.02 -7.53 -15.31
N ARG A 175 -13.80 -8.72 -15.90
CA ARG A 175 -13.84 -8.89 -17.36
C ARG A 175 -15.21 -8.60 -17.95
N ALA A 176 -16.29 -8.91 -17.22
CA ALA A 176 -17.65 -8.56 -17.60
C ALA A 176 -17.81 -7.03 -17.66
N PHE A 177 -17.28 -6.31 -16.66
CA PHE A 177 -17.31 -4.86 -16.68
C PHE A 177 -16.51 -4.26 -17.84
N ILE A 178 -15.30 -4.76 -18.12
CA ILE A 178 -14.47 -4.30 -19.25
C ILE A 178 -15.22 -4.38 -20.59
N LEU A 179 -16.00 -5.45 -20.79
CA LEU A 179 -16.79 -5.67 -22.01
C LEU A 179 -18.09 -4.85 -22.05
N HIS A 180 -18.55 -4.36 -20.91
CA HIS A 180 -19.78 -3.60 -20.80
C HIS A 180 -19.66 -2.20 -21.43
N PRO A 181 -20.70 -1.69 -22.13
CA PRO A 181 -20.64 -0.36 -22.75
C PRO A 181 -20.34 0.80 -21.82
N TRP A 182 -20.57 0.68 -20.51
CA TRP A 182 -20.22 1.72 -19.54
C TRP A 182 -18.71 1.86 -19.32
N PHE A 183 -17.91 0.83 -19.61
CA PHE A 183 -16.47 0.89 -19.41
C PHE A 183 -15.78 1.96 -20.27
N LYS A 184 -16.33 2.25 -21.46
CA LYS A 184 -15.83 3.34 -22.34
C LYS A 184 -15.89 4.73 -21.68
N ASP A 185 -16.76 4.88 -20.68
CA ASP A 185 -16.95 6.12 -19.94
C ASP A 185 -15.97 6.20 -18.76
N VAL A 186 -15.27 5.13 -18.39
CA VAL A 186 -14.31 5.13 -17.27
C VAL A 186 -13.07 5.93 -17.64
N GLY A 187 -12.76 6.94 -16.82
CA GLY A 187 -11.53 7.74 -16.91
C GLY A 187 -10.50 7.34 -15.87
N ILE A 188 -10.93 6.95 -14.67
CA ILE A 188 -10.06 6.52 -13.56
C ILE A 188 -10.67 5.31 -12.88
N MET A 189 -9.84 4.33 -12.51
CA MET A 189 -10.24 3.13 -11.77
C MET A 189 -9.60 3.06 -10.39
N LEU A 190 -10.38 2.65 -9.39
CA LEU A 190 -9.92 2.23 -8.07
C LEU A 190 -10.26 0.75 -7.87
N GLY A 191 -9.25 -0.09 -7.65
CA GLY A 191 -9.44 -1.44 -7.12
C GLY A 191 -9.35 -1.41 -5.59
N LEU A 192 -10.27 -2.10 -4.94
CA LEU A 192 -10.23 -2.45 -3.52
C LEU A 192 -9.94 -3.93 -3.41
N GLU A 193 -9.03 -4.28 -2.52
CA GLU A 193 -8.53 -5.64 -2.33
C GLU A 193 -8.19 -5.83 -0.85
N THR A 194 -8.13 -7.07 -0.36
CA THR A 194 -7.57 -7.31 0.98
C THR A 194 -6.71 -8.56 1.02
N ARG A 195 -5.68 -8.56 1.86
CA ARG A 195 -4.89 -9.76 2.15
C ARG A 195 -4.63 -9.91 3.63
N GLY A 196 -5.69 -9.80 4.41
CA GLY A 196 -5.67 -9.73 5.85
C GLY A 196 -6.92 -9.05 6.35
N THR A 197 -7.04 -8.85 7.67
CA THR A 197 -8.27 -8.30 8.27
C THR A 197 -8.07 -6.95 8.94
N LYS A 198 -6.85 -6.40 8.92
CA LYS A 198 -6.56 -5.10 9.51
C LYS A 198 -5.41 -4.36 8.82
N GLY A 199 -5.09 -3.20 9.37
CA GLY A 199 -3.98 -2.33 8.94
C GLY A 199 -4.47 -1.16 8.08
N PRO A 200 -3.58 -0.22 7.74
CA PRO A 200 -3.91 0.84 6.80
C PRO A 200 -4.16 0.27 5.39
N GLY A 201 -5.05 0.91 4.63
CA GLY A 201 -5.20 0.65 3.20
C GLY A 201 -3.99 1.18 2.43
N LEU A 202 -3.10 0.28 2.01
CA LEU A 202 -1.89 0.56 1.27
C LEU A 202 -2.21 0.65 -0.22
N MET A 203 -1.90 1.77 -0.86
CA MET A 203 -1.88 1.85 -2.32
C MET A 203 -0.63 1.15 -2.83
N PHE A 204 -0.81 -0.12 -3.24
CA PHE A 204 0.30 -1.05 -3.54
C PHE A 204 0.56 -1.18 -5.04
N GLU A 205 -0.44 -0.91 -5.88
CA GLU A 205 -0.34 -1.02 -7.34
C GLU A 205 -1.02 0.18 -8.01
N THR A 206 -0.54 0.53 -9.19
CA THR A 206 -1.10 1.60 -10.03
C THR A 206 -0.85 1.27 -11.51
N SER A 207 -1.51 1.97 -12.42
CA SER A 207 -1.21 1.85 -13.86
C SER A 207 0.19 2.38 -14.18
N ASP A 208 0.75 2.01 -15.33
CA ASP A 208 1.94 2.68 -15.85
C ASP A 208 1.63 4.14 -16.23
N HIS A 209 2.68 4.97 -16.38
CA HIS A 209 2.57 6.41 -16.61
C HIS A 209 1.70 7.12 -15.54
N ASN A 210 1.94 6.76 -14.28
CA ASN A 210 1.15 7.15 -13.11
C ASN A 210 1.35 8.59 -12.62
N GLY A 211 2.24 9.37 -13.24
CA GLY A 211 2.66 10.64 -12.64
C GLY A 211 1.51 11.62 -12.41
N TRP A 212 0.51 11.64 -13.31
CA TRP A 212 -0.65 12.51 -13.18
C TRP A 212 -1.58 12.04 -12.05
N ILE A 213 -1.95 10.75 -12.03
CA ILE A 213 -2.84 10.19 -11.01
C ILE A 213 -2.23 10.28 -9.61
N ILE A 214 -0.94 9.98 -9.41
CA ILE A 214 -0.29 10.10 -8.09
C ILE A 214 -0.33 11.55 -7.56
N ARG A 215 -0.18 12.55 -8.44
CA ARG A 215 -0.33 13.96 -8.04
C ARG A 215 -1.76 14.32 -7.67
N GLN A 216 -2.76 13.64 -8.22
CA GLN A 216 -4.16 13.82 -7.83
C GLN A 216 -4.47 13.10 -6.52
N LEU A 217 -3.94 11.89 -6.31
CA LEU A 217 -4.04 11.17 -5.05
C LEU A 217 -3.54 12.01 -3.87
N ALA A 218 -2.39 12.68 -4.03
CA ALA A 218 -1.83 13.58 -3.02
C ALA A 218 -2.71 14.82 -2.72
N LYS A 219 -3.67 15.16 -3.58
CA LYS A 219 -4.60 16.30 -3.44
C LYS A 219 -5.99 15.88 -2.98
N ALA A 220 -6.33 14.60 -3.07
CA ALA A 220 -7.69 14.10 -2.86
C ALA A 220 -8.14 14.08 -1.39
N GLY A 221 -7.23 14.33 -0.43
CA GLY A 221 -7.57 14.37 1.00
C GLY A 221 -7.97 13.02 1.60
N VAL A 222 -7.49 11.92 1.03
CA VAL A 222 -7.90 10.54 1.39
C VAL A 222 -6.94 9.82 2.36
N SER A 223 -6.07 10.57 3.03
CA SER A 223 -5.03 10.01 3.90
C SER A 223 -4.24 8.86 3.25
N PRO A 224 -3.62 9.08 2.07
CA PRO A 224 -3.02 8.02 1.30
C PRO A 224 -1.85 7.36 2.04
N ARG A 225 -1.68 6.05 1.85
CA ARG A 225 -0.55 5.25 2.31
C ARG A 225 0.08 4.62 1.09
N ALA A 226 1.08 5.29 0.57
CA ALA A 226 1.59 5.04 -0.77
C ALA A 226 3.13 5.12 -0.77
N THR A 227 3.75 4.20 -1.48
CA THR A 227 5.18 4.26 -1.78
C THR A 227 5.47 3.70 -3.17
N SER A 228 6.31 4.39 -3.94
CA SER A 228 6.66 3.98 -5.30
C SER A 228 7.48 2.70 -5.35
N ILE A 229 8.02 2.20 -4.23
CA ILE A 229 8.67 0.89 -4.22
C ILE A 229 7.68 -0.27 -4.38
N MET A 230 6.44 -0.09 -3.89
CA MET A 230 5.40 -1.13 -3.99
C MET A 230 4.99 -1.35 -5.45
N PHE A 231 4.93 -0.27 -6.24
CA PHE A 231 4.71 -0.36 -7.68
C PHE A 231 5.75 -1.26 -8.36
N ASP A 232 7.06 -1.01 -8.15
CA ASP A 232 8.12 -1.83 -8.76
C ASP A 232 8.14 -3.28 -8.28
N PHE A 233 7.75 -3.51 -7.02
CA PHE A 233 7.72 -4.84 -6.42
C PHE A 233 6.53 -5.64 -6.95
N TYR A 234 5.34 -5.06 -6.93
CA TYR A 234 4.10 -5.72 -7.32
C TYR A 234 4.04 -6.01 -8.82
N ASP A 235 4.53 -5.10 -9.67
CA ASP A 235 4.55 -5.30 -11.13
C ASP A 235 5.38 -6.54 -11.56
N ARG A 236 6.20 -7.09 -10.66
CA ARG A 236 7.05 -8.28 -10.90
C ARG A 236 6.55 -9.55 -10.26
N MET A 237 5.53 -9.45 -9.42
CA MET A 237 4.98 -10.64 -8.77
C MET A 237 3.99 -11.34 -9.70
N PRO A 238 3.88 -12.67 -9.63
CA PRO A 238 2.91 -13.43 -10.42
C PRO A 238 1.49 -13.36 -9.83
N PHE A 239 1.17 -12.33 -9.04
CA PHE A 239 -0.14 -12.16 -8.42
C PHE A 239 -1.02 -11.29 -9.31
N GLY A 240 -2.30 -11.64 -9.37
CA GLY A 240 -3.33 -10.87 -10.03
C GLY A 240 -4.32 -10.33 -9.01
N SER A 241 -5.11 -9.37 -9.46
CA SER A 241 -6.32 -8.82 -8.87
C SER A 241 -7.21 -8.41 -10.04
N ASP A 242 -8.46 -8.04 -9.76
CA ASP A 242 -9.32 -7.45 -10.77
C ASP A 242 -8.70 -6.16 -11.37
N PHE A 243 -8.04 -5.34 -10.53
CA PHE A 243 -7.30 -4.15 -10.99
C PHE A 243 -6.17 -4.46 -11.99
N GLY A 244 -5.55 -5.64 -11.89
CA GLY A 244 -4.55 -6.09 -12.86
C GLY A 244 -5.07 -6.17 -14.29
N GLN A 245 -6.38 -6.36 -14.48
CA GLN A 245 -7.06 -6.34 -15.77
C GLN A 245 -7.35 -4.90 -16.24
N TYR A 246 -7.75 -4.01 -15.32
CA TYR A 246 -8.07 -2.62 -15.63
C TYR A 246 -6.84 -1.75 -15.93
N LYS A 247 -5.73 -1.95 -15.20
CA LYS A 247 -4.56 -1.06 -15.24
C LYS A 247 -3.89 -0.93 -16.62
N ARG A 248 -4.20 -1.85 -17.54
CA ARG A 248 -3.74 -1.85 -18.94
C ARG A 248 -4.62 -1.01 -19.87
N LEU A 249 -5.82 -0.66 -19.43
CA LEU A 249 -6.87 -0.02 -20.23
C LEU A 249 -7.18 1.39 -19.74
N VAL A 250 -7.14 1.62 -18.42
CA VAL A 250 -7.44 2.90 -17.79
C VAL A 250 -6.45 3.20 -16.66
N PRO A 251 -6.13 4.47 -16.40
CA PRO A 251 -5.27 4.84 -15.28
C PRO A 251 -5.98 4.63 -13.94
N GLY A 252 -5.24 4.28 -12.89
CA GLY A 252 -5.88 3.98 -11.60
C GLY A 252 -4.95 3.54 -10.49
N TYR A 253 -5.56 3.10 -9.39
CA TYR A 253 -4.88 2.63 -8.18
C TYR A 253 -5.50 1.33 -7.68
N ASN A 254 -4.69 0.51 -7.03
CA ASN A 254 -5.15 -0.63 -6.26
C ASN A 254 -4.77 -0.43 -4.78
N VAL A 255 -5.74 -0.62 -3.89
CA VAL A 255 -5.57 -0.39 -2.45
C VAL A 255 -5.95 -1.63 -1.67
N ALA A 256 -5.06 -2.05 -0.75
CA ALA A 256 -5.33 -3.16 0.15
C ALA A 256 -4.75 -2.96 1.54
N TYR A 257 -5.44 -3.47 2.56
CA TYR A 257 -4.84 -3.72 3.87
C TYR A 257 -4.48 -5.21 4.03
N ILE A 258 -3.35 -5.47 4.68
CA ILE A 258 -2.65 -6.78 4.60
C ILE A 258 -2.22 -7.33 5.97
N ASP A 259 -2.47 -6.61 7.06
CA ASP A 259 -2.11 -7.10 8.39
C ASP A 259 -3.09 -8.20 8.82
N ASN A 260 -2.65 -9.09 9.70
CA ASN A 260 -3.33 -10.36 9.99
C ASN A 260 -3.49 -11.25 8.73
N PHE A 261 -2.48 -11.28 7.85
CA PHE A 261 -2.44 -12.18 6.69
C PHE A 261 -2.75 -13.65 7.03
N CYS A 262 -2.48 -14.12 8.26
CA CYS A 262 -2.83 -15.47 8.67
C CYS A 262 -4.33 -15.80 8.67
N TYR A 263 -5.22 -14.80 8.58
CA TYR A 263 -6.66 -14.99 8.49
C TYR A 263 -7.16 -15.02 7.04
N TYR A 264 -6.40 -14.44 6.11
CA TYR A 264 -6.68 -14.42 4.68
C TYR A 264 -6.91 -15.84 4.17
N HIS A 265 -7.97 -16.05 3.39
CA HIS A 265 -8.30 -17.37 2.84
C HIS A 265 -8.46 -18.43 3.97
N THR A 266 -9.16 -18.08 5.05
CA THR A 266 -9.52 -19.02 6.12
C THR A 266 -10.90 -18.75 6.69
N ARG A 267 -11.40 -19.64 7.55
CA ARG A 267 -12.63 -19.41 8.33
C ARG A 267 -12.56 -18.23 9.31
N LEU A 268 -11.34 -17.73 9.58
CA LEU A 268 -11.13 -16.55 10.42
C LEU A 268 -11.28 -15.25 9.64
N ASP A 269 -11.42 -15.32 8.31
CA ASP A 269 -11.88 -14.17 7.54
C ASP A 269 -13.42 -14.05 7.62
N ASN A 270 -13.86 -13.59 8.79
CA ASN A 270 -15.25 -13.51 9.21
C ASN A 270 -15.58 -12.12 9.78
N PRO A 271 -16.87 -11.77 9.94
CA PRO A 271 -17.27 -10.43 10.38
C PRO A 271 -16.63 -9.99 11.71
N GLU A 272 -16.37 -10.91 12.64
CA GLU A 272 -15.77 -10.57 13.94
C GLU A 272 -14.33 -10.05 13.82
N ASN A 273 -13.59 -10.49 12.80
CA ASN A 273 -12.17 -10.19 12.64
C ASN A 273 -11.90 -8.99 11.73
N VAL A 274 -12.91 -8.45 11.04
CA VAL A 274 -12.78 -7.25 10.20
C VAL A 274 -12.50 -6.04 11.09
N ASN A 275 -11.37 -5.36 10.82
CA ASN A 275 -11.04 -4.15 11.54
C ASN A 275 -11.80 -2.94 10.98
N ARG A 276 -12.62 -2.32 11.83
CA ARG A 276 -13.42 -1.15 11.48
C ARG A 276 -12.58 0.06 11.02
N ASN A 277 -11.38 0.27 11.55
CA ASN A 277 -10.53 1.38 11.10
C ASN A 277 -9.98 1.12 9.69
N SER A 278 -9.67 -0.14 9.37
CA SER A 278 -9.26 -0.55 8.02
C SER A 278 -10.40 -0.35 7.01
N LEU A 279 -11.61 -0.79 7.34
CA LEU A 279 -12.80 -0.56 6.54
C LEU A 279 -13.10 0.95 6.38
N GLN A 280 -12.93 1.74 7.45
CA GLN A 280 -13.03 3.20 7.38
C GLN A 280 -12.03 3.77 6.36
N HIS A 281 -10.81 3.23 6.30
CA HIS A 281 -9.81 3.70 5.36
C HIS A 281 -10.17 3.39 3.91
N HIS A 282 -10.64 2.18 3.60
CA HIS A 282 -11.19 1.84 2.28
C HIS A 282 -12.32 2.79 1.89
N GLY A 283 -13.23 3.09 2.82
CA GLY A 283 -14.30 4.06 2.61
C GLY A 283 -13.81 5.48 2.35
N VAL A 284 -12.78 5.94 3.08
CA VAL A 284 -12.15 7.26 2.86
C VAL A 284 -11.52 7.36 1.47
N TYR A 285 -10.81 6.32 1.00
CA TYR A 285 -10.32 6.27 -0.38
C TYR A 285 -11.48 6.32 -1.37
N THR A 286 -12.48 5.46 -1.20
CA THR A 286 -13.58 5.31 -2.17
C THR A 286 -14.40 6.59 -2.30
N LEU A 287 -14.91 7.11 -1.18
CA LEU A 287 -15.73 8.31 -1.15
C LEU A 287 -14.92 9.56 -1.53
N GLY A 288 -13.70 9.68 -1.02
CA GLY A 288 -12.86 10.86 -1.26
C GLY A 288 -12.34 10.94 -2.69
N LEU A 289 -11.91 9.82 -3.29
CA LEU A 289 -11.51 9.80 -4.69
C LEU A 289 -12.71 10.00 -5.63
N ALA A 290 -13.88 9.42 -5.32
CA ALA A 290 -15.10 9.69 -6.06
C ALA A 290 -15.44 11.18 -6.08
N ARG A 291 -15.36 11.87 -4.94
CA ARG A 291 -15.56 13.34 -4.85
C ARG A 291 -14.51 14.13 -5.62
N HIS A 292 -13.23 13.76 -5.46
CA HIS A 292 -12.13 14.46 -6.12
C HIS A 292 -12.22 14.37 -7.64
N PHE A 293 -12.38 13.15 -8.17
CA PHE A 293 -12.51 12.89 -9.61
C PHE A 293 -13.89 13.21 -10.16
N GLY A 294 -14.91 13.27 -9.29
CA GLY A 294 -16.24 13.79 -9.60
C GLY A 294 -16.23 15.25 -10.04
N GLU A 295 -15.23 16.04 -9.60
CA GLU A 295 -15.21 17.50 -9.78
C GLU A 295 -14.21 18.02 -10.83
N ILE A 296 -13.25 17.21 -11.26
CA ILE A 296 -12.21 17.60 -12.21
C ILE A 296 -12.42 16.95 -13.58
N PRO A 297 -12.08 17.58 -14.72
CA PRO A 297 -12.19 16.96 -16.03
C PRO A 297 -11.35 15.68 -16.16
N LEU A 298 -11.93 14.67 -16.80
CA LEU A 298 -11.34 13.33 -16.97
C LEU A 298 -11.23 12.91 -18.46
N ASP A 299 -11.49 13.82 -19.38
CA ASP A 299 -11.38 13.64 -20.85
C ASP A 299 -10.03 14.14 -21.42
N GLY A 300 -9.16 14.69 -20.58
CA GLY A 300 -7.82 15.14 -20.94
C GLY A 300 -6.76 14.03 -20.95
N ASN A 301 -5.48 14.42 -21.03
CA ASN A 301 -4.38 13.48 -20.86
C ASN A 301 -4.17 13.15 -19.37
N LEU A 302 -4.64 11.97 -18.97
CA LEU A 302 -4.56 11.46 -17.59
C LEU A 302 -3.23 10.73 -17.30
N TYR A 303 -2.30 10.71 -18.25
CA TYR A 303 -1.01 10.03 -18.14
C TYR A 303 0.15 11.03 -18.06
N ALA A 304 1.15 10.70 -17.26
CA ALA A 304 2.43 11.40 -17.22
C ALA A 304 3.55 10.43 -16.83
N PRO A 305 4.84 10.73 -17.13
CA PRO A 305 5.93 9.86 -16.73
C PRO A 305 5.84 9.47 -15.25
N ASN A 306 6.15 8.21 -14.93
CA ASN A 306 6.03 7.66 -13.58
C ASN A 306 6.68 8.57 -12.55
N ALA A 307 6.01 8.72 -11.41
CA ALA A 307 6.51 9.50 -10.29
C ALA A 307 7.23 8.60 -9.27
N SER A 308 8.23 9.16 -8.60
CA SER A 308 8.67 8.66 -7.29
C SER A 308 7.83 9.33 -6.22
N TYR A 309 7.32 8.54 -5.27
CA TYR A 309 6.42 9.05 -4.24
C TYR A 309 6.50 8.24 -2.96
N PHE A 310 6.31 8.91 -1.82
CA PHE A 310 6.20 8.28 -0.51
C PHE A 310 5.60 9.24 0.52
N ASN A 311 4.97 8.71 1.55
CA ASN A 311 4.56 9.48 2.72
C ASN A 311 5.78 9.90 3.55
N VAL A 312 5.90 11.20 3.85
CA VAL A 312 6.96 11.75 4.71
C VAL A 312 6.53 11.74 6.17
N LEU A 313 5.35 12.31 6.45
CA LEU A 313 4.78 12.41 7.79
C LEU A 313 3.26 12.40 7.68
N GLY A 314 2.62 11.35 8.22
CA GLY A 314 1.19 11.12 8.06
C GLY A 314 0.76 11.10 6.60
N ASP A 315 -0.20 11.95 6.26
CA ASP A 315 -0.84 11.96 4.94
C ASP A 315 -0.06 12.77 3.90
N TRP A 316 1.01 13.46 4.32
CA TRP A 316 1.81 14.26 3.41
C TRP A 316 2.68 13.38 2.52
N MET A 317 2.37 13.39 1.22
CA MET A 317 3.16 12.72 0.19
C MET A 317 4.17 13.66 -0.45
N LEU A 318 5.43 13.24 -0.50
CA LEU A 318 6.40 13.80 -1.44
C LEU A 318 6.20 13.12 -2.80
N VAL A 319 6.08 13.91 -3.87
CA VAL A 319 5.90 13.41 -5.23
C VAL A 319 6.81 14.18 -6.18
N TYR A 320 7.66 13.48 -6.93
CA TYR A 320 8.52 14.08 -7.95
C TYR A 320 8.66 13.17 -9.19
N PRO A 321 9.04 13.70 -10.37
CA PRO A 321 9.17 12.88 -11.57
C PRO A 321 10.21 11.78 -11.39
N GLY A 322 9.90 10.54 -11.77
CA GLY A 322 10.82 9.39 -11.65
C GLY A 322 12.12 9.59 -12.45
N GLY A 323 12.07 10.38 -13.52
CA GLY A 323 13.26 10.76 -14.30
C GLY A 323 14.30 11.55 -13.49
N TRP A 324 13.97 12.07 -12.32
CA TRP A 324 14.94 12.73 -11.42
C TRP A 324 15.81 11.73 -10.65
N GLY A 325 15.50 10.42 -10.67
CA GLY A 325 16.25 9.39 -9.97
C GLY A 325 17.76 9.44 -10.26
N TRP A 326 18.16 9.27 -11.52
CA TRP A 326 19.57 9.31 -11.92
C TRP A 326 20.26 10.66 -11.64
N PRO A 327 19.70 11.81 -12.04
CA PRO A 327 20.27 13.12 -11.70
C PRO A 327 20.54 13.30 -10.21
N LEU A 328 19.57 12.95 -9.35
CA LEU A 328 19.72 13.05 -7.90
C LEU A 328 20.73 12.05 -7.34
N ALA A 329 20.78 10.83 -7.89
CA ALA A 329 21.77 9.82 -7.50
C ALA A 329 23.19 10.28 -7.83
N VAL A 330 23.44 10.79 -9.03
CA VAL A 330 24.75 11.33 -9.42
C VAL A 330 25.15 12.48 -8.49
N LEU A 331 24.23 13.41 -8.21
CA LEU A 331 24.49 14.50 -7.26
C LEU A 331 24.86 13.98 -5.86
N ALA A 332 24.09 13.03 -5.32
CA ALA A 332 24.37 12.44 -4.01
C ALA A 332 25.73 11.72 -3.97
N LEU A 333 26.09 11.00 -5.03
CA LEU A 333 27.39 10.32 -5.14
C LEU A 333 28.56 11.32 -5.21
N LEU A 334 28.42 12.39 -6.00
CA LEU A 334 29.43 13.44 -6.10
C LEU A 334 29.61 14.18 -4.76
N LEU A 335 28.52 14.51 -4.08
CA LEU A 335 28.56 15.13 -2.75
C LEU A 335 29.23 14.21 -1.73
N PHE A 336 28.85 12.92 -1.70
CA PHE A 336 29.46 11.95 -0.80
C PHE A 336 30.96 11.79 -1.07
N GLN A 337 31.34 11.68 -2.35
CA GLN A 337 32.74 11.59 -2.76
C GLN A 337 33.53 12.84 -2.36
N ALA A 338 32.98 14.04 -2.57
CA ALA A 338 33.61 15.30 -2.17
C ALA A 338 33.83 15.39 -0.66
N VAL A 339 32.84 14.99 0.16
CA VAL A 339 32.95 14.96 1.62
C VAL A 339 34.00 13.95 2.09
N LEU A 340 34.07 12.76 1.47
CA LEU A 340 35.12 11.79 1.78
C LEU A 340 36.52 12.32 1.46
N ILE A 341 36.71 12.90 0.27
CA ILE A 341 38.00 13.46 -0.17
C ILE A 341 38.40 14.61 0.75
N GLY A 342 37.49 15.56 1.02
CA GLY A 342 37.73 16.69 1.92
C GLY A 342 38.05 16.22 3.34
N GLY A 343 37.29 15.27 3.88
CA GLY A 343 37.52 14.69 5.20
C GLY A 343 38.89 14.01 5.33
N VAL A 344 39.36 13.34 4.27
CA VAL A 344 40.71 12.75 4.24
C VAL A 344 41.79 13.83 4.12
N ALA A 345 41.61 14.81 3.21
CA ALA A 345 42.55 15.90 3.00
C ALA A 345 42.75 16.76 4.27
N MET A 346 41.68 16.97 5.04
CA MET A 346 41.72 17.68 6.33
C MET A 346 42.17 16.81 7.51
N GLY A 347 42.43 15.52 7.29
CA GLY A 347 42.81 14.57 8.36
C GLY A 347 41.69 14.20 9.34
N ALA A 348 40.45 14.58 9.04
CA ALA A 348 39.26 14.24 9.81
C ALA A 348 38.89 12.75 9.68
N LEU A 349 39.11 12.18 8.49
CA LEU A 349 38.86 10.77 8.17
C LEU A 349 40.16 10.04 7.85
N ARG A 350 40.31 8.81 8.34
CA ARG A 350 41.37 7.89 7.91
C ARG A 350 40.82 6.83 6.98
N PRO A 351 41.29 6.70 5.72
CA PRO A 351 40.71 5.76 4.74
C PRO A 351 40.61 4.32 5.23
N TRP A 352 41.65 3.81 5.92
CA TRP A 352 41.62 2.45 6.45
C TRP A 352 40.59 2.26 7.57
N ARG A 353 40.25 3.32 8.34
CA ARG A 353 39.22 3.26 9.39
C ARG A 353 37.83 3.31 8.79
N VAL A 354 37.64 4.08 7.71
CA VAL A 354 36.41 4.07 6.92
C VAL A 354 36.18 2.69 6.32
N LEU A 355 37.22 2.07 5.73
CA LEU A 355 37.16 0.69 5.26
C LEU A 355 36.85 -0.29 6.41
N GLY A 356 37.51 -0.12 7.55
CA GLY A 356 37.24 -0.92 8.76
C GLY A 356 35.79 -0.81 9.24
N ALA A 357 35.20 0.39 9.18
CA ALA A 357 33.80 0.62 9.53
C ALA A 357 32.85 -0.05 8.54
N PHE A 358 33.11 0.08 7.23
CA PHE A 358 32.35 -0.61 6.19
C PHE A 358 32.37 -2.13 6.38
N LEU A 359 33.56 -2.72 6.56
CA LEU A 359 33.71 -4.16 6.80
C LEU A 359 33.04 -4.59 8.12
N ALA A 360 33.06 -3.76 9.15
CA ALA A 360 32.38 -4.04 10.39
C ALA A 360 30.85 -3.98 10.26
N VAL A 361 30.30 -3.05 9.47
CA VAL A 361 28.85 -3.01 9.15
C VAL A 361 28.43 -4.26 8.36
N LEU A 362 29.21 -4.65 7.34
CA LEU A 362 28.95 -5.89 6.61
C LEU A 362 29.05 -7.13 7.51
N GLY A 363 30.09 -7.19 8.34
CA GLY A 363 30.27 -8.27 9.31
C GLY A 363 29.12 -8.35 10.32
N ALA A 364 28.64 -7.21 10.82
CA ALA A 364 27.47 -7.14 11.70
C ALA A 364 26.19 -7.60 11.01
N ALA A 365 25.98 -7.23 9.74
CA ALA A 365 24.83 -7.69 8.96
C ALA A 365 24.87 -9.21 8.74
N VAL A 366 26.02 -9.77 8.37
CA VAL A 366 26.22 -11.21 8.21
C VAL A 366 26.03 -11.94 9.54
N LEU A 367 26.64 -11.45 10.62
CA LEU A 367 26.48 -12.05 11.96
C LEU A 367 25.02 -12.01 12.42
N SER A 368 24.33 -10.88 12.19
CA SER A 368 22.90 -10.77 12.48
C SER A 368 22.12 -11.86 11.73
N ALA A 369 22.34 -12.00 10.42
CA ALA A 369 21.71 -13.03 9.60
C ALA A 369 22.00 -14.45 10.10
N LEU A 370 23.24 -14.74 10.47
CA LEU A 370 23.62 -16.04 11.03
C LEU A 370 22.94 -16.35 12.37
N LEU A 371 22.60 -15.33 13.16
CA LEU A 371 21.90 -15.50 14.44
C LEU A 371 20.40 -15.65 14.26
N TRP A 372 19.75 -14.80 13.45
CA TRP A 372 18.30 -14.82 13.33
C TRP A 372 17.79 -15.86 12.32
N ALA A 373 18.49 -16.13 11.22
CA ALA A 373 17.97 -17.00 10.15
C ALA A 373 17.76 -18.46 10.60
N PRO A 374 18.67 -19.12 11.34
CA PRO A 374 18.41 -20.46 11.87
C PRO A 374 17.26 -20.48 12.87
N GLY A 375 17.13 -19.44 13.70
CA GLY A 375 16.02 -19.27 14.63
C GLY A 375 14.68 -19.10 13.92
N ALA A 376 14.62 -18.25 12.89
CA ALA A 376 13.46 -18.07 12.05
C ALA A 376 13.07 -19.35 11.32
N ALA A 377 14.04 -20.08 10.75
CA ALA A 377 13.81 -21.37 10.11
C ALA A 377 13.25 -22.41 11.10
N MET A 378 13.83 -22.49 12.31
CA MET A 378 13.35 -23.39 13.36
C MET A 378 11.92 -23.03 13.80
N VAL A 379 11.64 -21.74 14.03
CA VAL A 379 10.30 -21.24 14.37
C VAL A 379 9.31 -21.59 13.28
N PHE A 380 9.64 -21.35 12.02
CA PHE A 380 8.77 -21.66 10.89
C PHE A 380 8.53 -23.17 10.73
N MET A 381 9.57 -24.00 10.85
CA MET A 381 9.47 -25.45 10.67
C MET A 381 8.78 -26.17 11.83
N ARG A 382 8.99 -25.71 13.07
CA ARG A 382 8.50 -26.40 14.28
C ARG A 382 7.26 -25.75 14.89
N PHE A 383 7.10 -24.45 14.73
CA PHE A 383 6.04 -23.64 15.33
C PHE A 383 5.30 -22.81 14.27
N ARG A 384 5.08 -23.39 13.08
CA ARG A 384 4.49 -22.72 11.92
C ARG A 384 3.24 -21.90 12.24
N GLU A 385 2.32 -22.49 13.00
CA GLU A 385 1.09 -21.83 13.41
C GLU A 385 1.39 -20.58 14.25
N ALA A 386 2.14 -20.72 15.35
CA ALA A 386 2.55 -19.57 16.17
C ALA A 386 3.32 -18.52 15.36
N ALA A 387 4.18 -18.94 14.43
CA ALA A 387 4.93 -18.04 13.55
C ALA A 387 4.01 -17.19 12.66
N LEU A 388 2.92 -17.77 12.16
CA LEU A 388 1.93 -17.07 11.35
C LEU A 388 1.08 -16.10 12.19
N TYR A 389 0.57 -16.54 13.34
CA TYR A 389 -0.30 -15.73 14.19
C TYR A 389 0.44 -14.68 15.04
N GLN A 390 1.74 -14.85 15.28
CA GLN A 390 2.58 -13.94 16.08
C GLN A 390 3.75 -13.36 15.27
N ASN A 391 3.61 -13.26 13.95
CA ASN A 391 4.66 -12.82 13.04
C ASN A 391 5.33 -11.50 13.48
N ASN A 392 4.55 -10.53 13.95
CA ASN A 392 5.05 -9.23 14.40
C ASN A 392 5.98 -9.34 15.61
N ALA A 393 5.69 -10.23 16.55
CA ALA A 393 6.54 -10.45 17.72
C ALA A 393 7.89 -11.08 17.29
N TYR A 394 7.85 -12.04 16.37
CA TYR A 394 9.07 -12.63 15.81
C TYR A 394 9.89 -11.60 15.01
N CYS A 395 9.27 -10.84 14.10
CA CYS A 395 9.92 -9.76 13.37
C CYS A 395 10.58 -8.74 14.31
N LEU A 396 9.87 -8.32 15.36
CA LEU A 396 10.42 -7.41 16.37
C LEU A 396 11.62 -8.03 17.09
N SER A 397 11.53 -9.29 17.52
CA SER A 397 12.65 -9.98 18.18
C SER A 397 13.89 -10.08 17.29
N PHE A 398 13.72 -10.36 15.99
CA PHE A 398 14.83 -10.41 15.03
C PHE A 398 15.42 -9.02 14.76
N ALA A 399 14.57 -7.99 14.69
CA ALA A 399 15.04 -6.60 14.57
C ALA A 399 15.84 -6.16 15.81
N LEU A 400 15.36 -6.48 17.02
CA LEU A 400 16.06 -6.21 18.27
C LEU A 400 17.39 -6.97 18.36
N MET A 401 17.44 -8.22 17.88
CA MET A 401 18.68 -9.00 17.78
C MET A 401 19.68 -8.32 16.84
N ALA A 402 19.24 -7.91 15.65
CA ALA A 402 20.12 -7.21 14.70
C ALA A 402 20.63 -5.88 15.27
N LEU A 403 19.78 -5.12 15.95
CA LEU A 403 20.20 -3.90 16.66
C LEU A 403 21.22 -4.20 17.77
N ALA A 404 21.03 -5.27 18.53
CA ALA A 404 21.97 -5.69 19.55
C ALA A 404 23.34 -6.04 18.96
N VAL A 405 23.38 -6.75 17.83
CA VAL A 405 24.63 -7.05 17.10
C VAL A 405 25.29 -5.77 16.62
N ILE A 406 24.54 -4.84 16.03
CA ILE A 406 25.07 -3.55 15.57
C ILE A 406 25.66 -2.76 16.74
N PHE A 407 24.94 -2.64 17.86
CA PHE A 407 25.44 -1.95 19.05
C PHE A 407 26.67 -2.64 19.64
N PHE A 408 26.68 -3.97 19.69
CA PHE A 408 27.84 -4.73 20.13
C PHE A 408 29.05 -4.45 19.23
N THR A 409 28.90 -4.52 17.91
CA THR A 409 29.99 -4.24 16.96
C THR A 409 30.54 -2.82 17.10
N VAL A 410 29.65 -1.81 17.16
CA VAL A 410 30.05 -0.41 17.34
C VAL A 410 30.77 -0.21 18.68
N SER A 411 30.27 -0.84 19.75
CA SER A 411 30.87 -0.77 21.09
C SER A 411 32.22 -1.48 21.18
N SER A 412 32.37 -2.69 20.62
CA SER A 412 33.63 -3.46 20.63
C SER A 412 34.77 -2.81 19.85
N LEU A 413 34.43 -1.97 18.89
CA LEU A 413 35.39 -1.20 18.08
C LEU A 413 35.47 0.27 18.51
N HIS A 414 34.85 0.62 19.65
CA HIS A 414 34.98 1.92 20.27
C HIS A 414 36.47 2.22 20.55
N GLY A 415 36.93 3.40 20.15
CA GLY A 415 38.34 3.82 20.23
C GLY A 415 39.22 3.39 19.04
N ARG A 416 38.83 2.38 18.26
CA ARG A 416 39.52 2.00 17.00
C ARG A 416 38.99 2.78 15.80
N ILE A 417 37.68 3.01 15.76
CA ILE A 417 36.97 3.72 14.69
C ILE A 417 36.25 4.93 15.31
N ARG A 418 36.38 6.10 14.69
CA ARG A 418 35.73 7.35 15.15
C ARG A 418 34.30 7.44 14.64
N PRO A 419 33.41 8.22 15.30
CA PRO A 419 32.02 8.39 14.84
C PRO A 419 31.88 8.83 13.37
N ALA A 420 32.69 9.80 12.91
CA ALA A 420 32.67 10.22 11.51
C ALA A 420 33.09 9.08 10.54
N GLU A 421 34.00 8.21 10.96
CA GLU A 421 34.43 7.07 10.15
C GLU A 421 33.36 5.97 10.13
N TRP A 422 32.58 5.82 11.21
CA TRP A 422 31.39 4.96 11.25
C TRP A 422 30.31 5.42 10.29
N ILE A 423 29.98 6.71 10.29
CA ILE A 423 28.99 7.26 9.36
C ILE A 423 29.50 7.11 7.93
N ALA A 424 30.75 7.50 7.64
CA ALA A 424 31.34 7.36 6.31
C ALA A 424 31.36 5.92 5.79
N GLY A 425 31.85 4.96 6.58
CA GLY A 425 31.90 3.55 6.19
C GLY A 425 30.50 2.92 6.11
N GLY A 426 29.59 3.32 6.99
CA GLY A 426 28.20 2.88 7.00
C GLY A 426 27.36 3.40 5.84
N MET A 427 27.78 4.48 5.15
CA MET A 427 27.14 4.98 3.94
C MET A 427 27.54 4.22 2.66
N VAL A 428 28.65 3.48 2.67
CA VAL A 428 29.11 2.73 1.49
C VAL A 428 28.10 1.67 1.01
N PRO A 429 27.48 0.84 1.88
CA PRO A 429 26.42 -0.07 1.45
C PRO A 429 25.23 0.67 0.81
N TRP A 430 24.91 1.88 1.28
CA TRP A 430 23.84 2.70 0.72
C TRP A 430 24.14 3.23 -0.68
N VAL A 431 25.41 3.47 -1.01
CA VAL A 431 25.84 3.75 -2.40
C VAL A 431 25.51 2.56 -3.31
N VAL A 432 25.85 1.34 -2.87
CA VAL A 432 25.56 0.12 -3.64
C VAL A 432 24.05 -0.06 -3.79
N LEU A 433 23.29 0.07 -2.70
CA LEU A 433 21.83 -0.03 -2.73
C LEU A 433 21.18 1.03 -3.62
N LEU A 434 21.68 2.27 -3.60
CA LEU A 434 21.20 3.34 -4.48
C LEU A 434 21.36 2.96 -5.96
N LEU A 435 22.53 2.45 -6.34
CA LEU A 435 22.78 2.02 -7.72
C LEU A 435 21.91 0.82 -8.10
N LEU A 436 21.79 -0.17 -7.22
CA LEU A 436 20.94 -1.34 -7.44
C LEU A 436 19.47 -0.94 -7.59
N PHE A 437 18.96 -0.05 -6.72
CA PHE A 437 17.60 0.46 -6.86
C PHE A 437 17.44 1.30 -8.12
N GLN A 438 18.37 2.17 -8.51
CA GLN A 438 18.21 2.90 -9.78
C GLN A 438 18.15 1.98 -11.01
N LEU A 439 18.88 0.87 -10.99
CA LEU A 439 18.91 -0.10 -12.09
C LEU A 439 17.69 -1.03 -12.11
N PHE A 440 17.28 -1.50 -10.93
CA PHE A 440 16.29 -2.56 -10.83
C PHE A 440 14.99 -2.11 -10.18
N MET A 441 14.94 -1.11 -9.29
CA MET A 441 13.72 -0.67 -8.59
C MET A 441 13.71 0.85 -8.43
N PRO A 442 13.58 1.62 -9.54
CA PRO A 442 13.75 3.06 -9.52
C PRO A 442 12.77 3.77 -8.58
N GLY A 443 11.56 3.24 -8.42
CA GLY A 443 10.56 3.68 -7.45
C GLY A 443 10.99 3.49 -5.99
N GLY A 444 11.95 2.60 -5.68
CA GLY A 444 12.54 2.41 -4.35
C GLY A 444 13.83 3.19 -4.10
N ALA A 445 14.44 3.78 -5.14
CA ALA A 445 15.77 4.40 -5.04
C ALA A 445 15.83 5.57 -4.06
N TYR A 446 14.70 6.24 -3.80
CA TYR A 446 14.62 7.33 -2.84
C TYR A 446 15.06 6.92 -1.42
N ILE A 447 14.83 5.67 -1.01
CA ILE A 447 15.19 5.16 0.33
C ILE A 447 16.71 5.27 0.53
N ALA A 448 17.47 4.76 -0.43
CA ALA A 448 18.93 4.82 -0.39
C ALA A 448 19.45 6.25 -0.67
N LEU A 449 18.79 6.99 -1.56
CA LEU A 449 19.15 8.36 -1.91
C LEU A 449 19.10 9.29 -0.70
N PHE A 450 17.97 9.37 0.01
CA PHE A 450 17.81 10.26 1.16
C PHE A 450 18.70 9.83 2.33
N THR A 451 18.85 8.52 2.55
CA THR A 451 19.79 8.01 3.57
C THR A 451 21.22 8.47 3.28
N LEU A 452 21.67 8.34 2.01
CA LEU A 452 22.99 8.78 1.60
C LEU A 452 23.15 10.30 1.70
N LEU A 453 22.16 11.09 1.26
CA LEU A 453 22.20 12.55 1.32
C LEU A 453 22.28 13.07 2.75
N PHE A 454 21.38 12.64 3.64
CA PHE A 454 21.39 13.09 5.03
C PHE A 454 22.61 12.59 5.80
N GLY A 455 23.04 11.35 5.54
CA GLY A 455 24.29 10.81 6.07
C GLY A 455 25.50 11.63 5.63
N THR A 456 25.57 12.01 4.35
CA THR A 456 26.63 12.87 3.80
C THR A 456 26.62 14.26 4.44
N LEU A 457 25.45 14.88 4.59
CA LEU A 457 25.31 16.20 5.22
C LEU A 457 25.77 16.16 6.68
N SER A 458 25.46 15.08 7.43
CA SER A 458 25.94 14.92 8.81
C SER A 458 27.46 14.76 8.94
N LEU A 459 28.16 14.39 7.86
CA LEU A 459 29.63 14.34 7.82
C LEU A 459 30.26 15.69 7.44
N ALA A 460 29.49 16.56 6.79
CA ALA A 460 29.95 17.85 6.30
C ALA A 460 29.87 18.97 7.36
N VAL A 461 29.00 18.80 8.37
CA VAL A 461 28.86 19.67 9.55
C VAL A 461 29.74 19.14 10.68
#